data_AF-A0A7C5P168-F1
#
_entry.id   AF-A0A7C5P168-F1
#
_cell.length_a   1.000
_cell.length_b   1.000
_cell.length_c   1.000
_cell.angle_alpha   90.00
_cell.angle_beta   90.00
_cell.angle_gamma   90.00
#
_symmetry.space_group_name_H-M   'P 1'
#
loop_
_entity.id
_entity.type
_entity.pdbx_description
1 polymer ?
#
loop_
_entity_poly.entity_id
_entity_poly.type
_entity_poly.pdbx_seq_one_letter_code
_entity_poly.pdbx_strand_id
1 'polypeptide(L)'
;ELIIKTLKEFDKNTPALVVLLTADIAMTDIAKIEGVEYFLFEYPHEELGEHYASGYQLRTLIFNLAAVFGVIEMNNVLIFGEFRGKTGLNELKLIFKKDIHQEFYFHWKLCKKLMELEIEK
;
A
#
# COMPACT_ATOMS: atom_id res chain seq x y z
N GLU A 1 -22.43 7.95 5.80
CA GLU A 1 -23.03 9.30 5.79
C GLU A 1 -22.06 10.45 6.06
N LEU A 2 -21.35 10.49 7.20
CA LEU A 2 -20.52 11.64 7.58
C LEU A 2 -19.48 12.00 6.50
N ILE A 3 -18.78 11.00 5.95
CA ILE A 3 -17.78 11.17 4.89
C ILE A 3 -18.38 11.91 3.67
N ILE A 4 -19.54 11.45 3.17
CA ILE A 4 -20.20 12.06 2.00
C ILE A 4 -20.68 13.49 2.29
N LYS A 5 -21.26 13.73 3.46
CA LYS A 5 -21.70 15.07 3.87
C LYS A 5 -20.53 16.05 3.96
N THR A 6 -19.38 15.60 4.48
CA THR A 6 -18.15 16.39 4.52
C THR A 6 -17.62 16.68 3.12
N LEU A 7 -17.59 15.69 2.22
CA LEU A 7 -17.14 15.90 0.83
C LEU A 7 -18.04 16.89 0.08
N LYS A 8 -19.35 16.79 0.26
CA LYS A 8 -20.32 17.72 -0.33
C LYS A 8 -20.12 19.16 0.14
N GLU A 9 -19.83 19.35 1.42
CA GLU A 9 -19.53 20.68 1.94
C GLU A 9 -18.19 21.19 1.43
N PHE A 10 -17.18 20.32 1.32
CA PHE A 10 -15.88 20.68 0.77
C PHE A 10 -15.96 21.08 -0.72
N ASP A 11 -16.77 20.36 -1.51
CA ASP A 11 -17.01 20.63 -2.93
C ASP A 11 -17.63 22.02 -3.15
N LYS A 12 -18.64 22.40 -2.35
CA LYS A 12 -19.24 23.75 -2.41
C LYS A 12 -18.24 24.88 -2.15
N ASN A 13 -17.22 24.62 -1.35
CA ASN A 13 -16.27 25.62 -0.87
C ASN A 13 -14.98 25.66 -1.72
N THR A 14 -14.86 24.81 -2.75
CA THR A 14 -13.65 24.66 -3.55
C THR A 14 -13.97 24.74 -5.04
N PRO A 15 -13.18 25.43 -5.88
CA PRO A 15 -13.41 25.50 -7.33
C PRO A 15 -12.98 24.21 -8.08
N ALA A 16 -12.81 23.09 -7.37
CA ALA A 16 -12.35 21.82 -7.93
C ALA A 16 -13.44 20.76 -7.75
N LEU A 17 -13.57 19.87 -8.73
CA LEU A 17 -14.50 18.74 -8.63
C LEU A 17 -14.01 17.74 -7.60
N VAL A 18 -14.80 17.50 -6.56
CA VAL A 18 -14.51 16.49 -5.54
C VAL A 18 -15.09 15.15 -5.97
N VAL A 19 -14.24 14.14 -6.11
CA VAL A 19 -14.64 12.78 -6.47
C VAL A 19 -14.32 11.81 -5.34
N LEU A 20 -15.32 11.08 -4.86
CA LEU A 20 -15.13 9.98 -3.91
C LEU A 20 -14.53 8.76 -4.63
N LEU A 21 -13.36 8.30 -4.20
CA LEU A 21 -12.79 7.02 -4.65
C LEU A 21 -13.13 5.94 -3.61
N THR A 22 -13.88 4.91 -3.98
CA THR A 22 -14.35 3.88 -3.04
C THR A 22 -14.41 2.50 -3.68
N ALA A 23 -14.18 1.44 -2.90
CA ALA A 23 -14.50 0.05 -3.27
C ALA A 23 -15.77 -0.46 -2.55
N ASP A 24 -16.42 0.40 -1.76
CA ASP A 24 -17.63 0.10 -1.01
C ASP A 24 -18.88 0.55 -1.77
N ILE A 25 -19.67 -0.43 -2.24
CA ILE A 25 -20.91 -0.21 -3.00
C ILE A 25 -21.93 0.58 -2.18
N ALA A 26 -22.07 0.31 -0.87
CA ALA A 26 -23.04 1.02 -0.03
C ALA A 26 -22.72 2.52 0.08
N MET A 27 -21.42 2.86 0.00
CA MET A 27 -20.99 4.26 -0.01
C MET A 27 -21.37 4.98 -1.31
N THR A 28 -21.43 4.25 -2.45
CA THR A 28 -21.84 4.82 -3.74
C THR A 28 -23.32 5.18 -3.78
N ASP A 29 -24.18 4.40 -3.14
CA ASP A 29 -25.61 4.70 -3.03
C ASP A 29 -25.83 6.04 -2.30
N ILE A 30 -25.11 6.25 -1.20
CA ILE A 30 -25.18 7.50 -0.42
C ILE A 30 -24.61 8.67 -1.23
N ALA A 31 -23.48 8.48 -1.92
CA ALA A 31 -22.89 9.51 -2.79
C ALA A 31 -23.86 9.94 -3.89
N LYS A 32 -24.53 8.98 -4.53
CA LYS A 32 -25.54 9.22 -5.56
C LYS A 32 -26.76 9.98 -5.03
N ILE A 33 -27.26 9.64 -3.85
CA ILE A 33 -28.38 10.35 -3.20
C ILE A 33 -27.99 11.80 -2.89
N GLU A 34 -26.76 12.00 -2.41
CA GLU A 34 -26.28 13.32 -2.00
C GLU A 34 -25.76 14.18 -3.17
N GLY A 35 -25.68 13.63 -4.38
CA GLY A 35 -25.18 14.32 -5.57
C GLY A 35 -23.67 14.55 -5.56
N VAL A 36 -22.90 13.66 -4.92
CA VAL A 36 -21.43 13.70 -4.89
C VAL A 36 -20.90 12.76 -5.97
N GLU A 37 -20.01 13.27 -6.83
CA GLU A 37 -19.34 12.44 -7.85
C GLU A 37 -18.50 11.35 -7.19
N TYR A 38 -18.52 10.16 -7.78
CA TYR A 38 -17.80 9.02 -7.24
C TYR A 38 -17.21 8.13 -8.35
N PHE A 39 -16.14 7.43 -7.99
CA PHE A 39 -15.56 6.35 -8.75
C PHE A 39 -15.58 5.09 -7.89
N LEU A 40 -16.33 4.08 -8.34
CA LEU A 40 -16.34 2.76 -7.73
C LEU A 40 -15.20 1.94 -8.33
N PHE A 41 -14.24 1.53 -7.49
CA PHE A 41 -13.25 0.55 -7.89
C PHE A 41 -13.91 -0.82 -8.03
N GLU A 42 -13.86 -1.36 -9.23
CA GLU A 42 -14.16 -2.76 -9.46
C GLU A 42 -12.90 -3.58 -9.19
N TYR A 43 -13.06 -4.71 -8.50
CA TYR A 43 -11.97 -5.65 -8.37
C TYR A 43 -11.61 -6.17 -9.78
N PRO A 44 -10.34 -6.22 -10.15
CA PRO A 44 -9.94 -6.83 -11.40
C PRO A 44 -10.36 -8.32 -11.36
N HIS A 45 -11.36 -8.68 -12.16
CA HIS A 45 -11.86 -10.05 -12.29
C HIS A 45 -11.16 -10.83 -13.40
N GLU A 46 -10.35 -10.15 -14.21
CA GLU A 46 -9.52 -10.78 -15.24
C GLU A 46 -8.36 -11.54 -14.60
N GLU A 47 -7.88 -12.60 -15.25
CA GLU A 47 -6.62 -13.23 -14.87
C GLU A 47 -5.52 -12.18 -14.93
N LEU A 48 -5.00 -11.82 -13.77
CA LEU A 48 -3.86 -10.92 -13.67
C LEU A 48 -2.70 -11.56 -14.44
N GLY A 49 -2.27 -10.90 -15.52
CA GLY A 49 -1.13 -11.35 -16.30
C GLY A 49 0.16 -11.37 -15.48
N GLU A 50 1.19 -12.00 -16.02
CA GLU A 50 2.52 -11.94 -15.41
C GLU A 50 3.11 -10.54 -15.59
N HIS A 51 3.43 -9.90 -14.47
CA HIS A 51 4.15 -8.63 -14.45
C HIS A 51 5.60 -8.85 -14.03
N TYR A 52 6.53 -8.41 -14.87
CA TYR A 52 7.96 -8.46 -14.58
C TYR A 52 8.39 -7.19 -13.85
N ALA A 53 9.10 -7.35 -12.75
CA ALA A 53 9.64 -6.26 -11.96
C ALA A 53 11.11 -6.52 -11.63
N SER A 54 11.93 -5.47 -11.73
CA SER A 54 13.25 -5.47 -11.11
C SER A 54 13.13 -5.53 -9.58
N GLY A 55 14.18 -5.98 -8.88
CA GLY A 55 14.19 -5.99 -7.41
C GLY A 55 13.92 -4.60 -6.81
N TYR A 56 14.35 -3.53 -7.48
CA TYR A 56 14.07 -2.15 -7.05
C TYR A 56 12.58 -1.80 -7.16
N GLN A 57 11.93 -2.17 -8.27
CA GLN A 57 10.50 -1.93 -8.48
C GLN A 57 9.66 -2.72 -7.48
N LEU A 58 9.96 -3.99 -7.27
CA LEU A 58 9.26 -4.83 -6.30
C LEU A 58 9.37 -4.27 -4.88
N ARG A 59 10.58 -3.89 -4.45
CA ARG A 59 10.80 -3.27 -3.14
C ARG A 59 10.00 -1.97 -2.98
N THR A 60 9.97 -1.14 -4.02
CA THR A 60 9.24 0.14 -4.02
C THR A 60 7.73 -0.08 -3.94
N LEU A 61 7.21 -1.07 -4.67
CA LEU A 61 5.80 -1.46 -4.58
C LEU A 61 5.43 -1.89 -3.16
N ILE A 62 6.20 -2.78 -2.55
CA ILE A 62 5.99 -3.26 -1.17
C ILE A 62 5.99 -2.08 -0.18
N PHE A 63 6.93 -1.15 -0.31
CA PHE A 63 7.00 0.04 0.53
C PHE A 63 5.75 0.92 0.39
N ASN A 64 5.35 1.23 -0.85
CA ASN A 64 4.19 2.08 -1.11
C ASN A 64 2.90 1.45 -0.59
N LEU A 65 2.72 0.15 -0.81
CA LEU A 65 1.56 -0.59 -0.29
C LEU A 65 1.53 -0.54 1.25
N ALA A 66 2.66 -0.79 1.91
CA ALA A 66 2.73 -0.71 3.37
C ALA A 66 2.44 0.71 3.88
N ALA A 67 2.93 1.75 3.21
CA ALA A 67 2.69 3.15 3.58
C ALA A 67 1.21 3.53 3.45
N VAL A 68 0.56 3.13 2.34
CA VAL A 68 -0.85 3.44 2.09
C VAL A 68 -1.79 2.65 3.00
N PHE A 69 -1.56 1.34 3.15
CA PHE A 69 -2.46 0.47 3.93
C PHE A 69 -2.09 0.40 5.43
N GLY A 70 -0.97 1.00 5.84
CA GLY A 70 -0.45 0.96 7.20
C GLY A 70 0.21 -0.37 7.58
N VAL A 71 -0.43 -1.50 7.22
CA VAL A 71 0.11 -2.86 7.36
C VAL A 71 -0.31 -3.73 6.17
N ILE A 72 0.61 -4.53 5.66
CA ILE A 72 0.33 -5.57 4.65
C ILE A 72 0.91 -6.91 5.10
N GLU A 73 0.39 -8.00 4.56
CA GLU A 73 0.94 -9.34 4.76
C GLU A 73 1.47 -9.90 3.44
N MET A 74 2.70 -10.38 3.45
CA MET A 74 3.32 -11.06 2.31
C MET A 74 4.10 -12.28 2.81
N ASN A 75 3.81 -13.46 2.27
CA ASN A 75 4.53 -14.71 2.59
C ASN A 75 4.67 -14.99 4.11
N ASN A 76 3.61 -14.76 4.90
CA ASN A 76 3.62 -14.88 6.37
C ASN A 76 4.52 -13.86 7.11
N VAL A 77 4.83 -12.74 6.47
CA VAL A 77 5.50 -11.58 7.08
C VAL A 77 4.51 -10.43 7.12
N LEU A 78 4.27 -9.88 8.31
CA LEU A 78 3.59 -8.61 8.46
C LEU A 78 4.59 -7.47 8.23
N ILE A 79 4.26 -6.56 7.33
CA ILE A 79 5.09 -5.43 6.93
C ILE A 79 4.36 -4.15 7.34
N PHE A 80 4.96 -3.39 8.25
CA PHE A 80 4.36 -2.17 8.80
C PHE A 80 4.97 -0.93 8.14
N GLY A 81 4.10 -0.11 7.55
CA GLY A 81 4.47 1.10 6.82
C GLY A 81 4.45 2.38 7.64
N GLU A 82 3.60 2.54 8.64
CA GLU A 82 3.66 3.75 9.51
C GLU A 82 3.36 3.42 10.98
N PHE A 83 2.71 2.29 11.23
CA PHE A 83 2.20 1.97 12.56
C PHE A 83 3.23 1.26 13.44
N ARG A 84 3.43 1.79 14.66
CA ARG A 84 4.15 1.19 15.81
C ARG A 84 5.63 0.85 15.63
N GLY A 85 6.47 1.90 15.68
CA GLY A 85 7.87 1.78 16.09
C GLY A 85 8.89 1.75 14.96
N LYS A 86 8.67 2.53 13.90
CA LYS A 86 9.74 2.91 12.98
C LYS A 86 10.66 3.95 13.64
N THR A 87 11.96 3.85 13.37
CA THR A 87 12.97 4.83 13.76
C THR A 87 13.25 5.86 12.66
N GLY A 88 13.02 5.50 11.38
CA GLY A 88 13.18 6.39 10.23
C GLY A 88 12.03 6.34 9.21
N LEU A 89 11.85 7.44 8.47
CA LEU A 89 10.79 7.59 7.45
C LEU A 89 10.86 6.53 6.33
N ASN A 90 12.09 6.11 5.97
CA ASN A 90 12.35 5.20 4.86
C ASN A 90 12.60 3.74 5.28
N GLU A 91 12.22 3.36 6.50
CA GLU A 91 12.41 2.00 7.01
C GLU A 91 11.10 1.21 6.89
N LEU A 92 11.12 -0.11 7.05
CA LEU A 92 9.91 -0.93 7.23
C LEU A 92 10.13 -1.82 8.45
N LYS A 93 9.09 -2.01 9.26
CA LYS A 93 9.13 -2.95 10.37
C LYS A 93 8.51 -4.27 9.94
N LEU A 94 9.23 -5.37 10.17
CA LEU A 94 8.82 -6.72 9.80
C LEU A 94 8.50 -7.54 11.04
N ILE A 95 7.37 -8.26 11.03
CA ILE A 95 7.05 -9.31 12.02
C ILE A 95 6.88 -10.62 11.26
N PHE A 96 7.75 -11.58 11.57
CA PHE A 96 7.73 -12.91 10.97
C PHE A 96 6.77 -13.81 11.76
N LYS A 97 5.73 -14.37 11.11
CA LYS A 97 4.75 -15.27 11.77
C LYS A 97 5.25 -16.72 11.91
N LYS A 98 6.32 -17.08 11.19
CA LYS A 98 6.97 -18.42 11.19
C LYS A 98 8.48 -18.26 11.34
N ASP A 99 9.19 -19.37 11.51
CA ASP A 99 10.66 -19.44 11.61
C ASP A 99 11.43 -19.09 10.31
N ILE A 100 10.77 -18.45 9.34
CA ILE A 100 11.40 -17.90 8.13
C ILE A 100 12.39 -16.76 8.43
N HIS A 101 12.39 -16.23 9.66
CA HIS A 101 13.33 -15.20 10.09
C HIS A 101 14.80 -15.63 9.91
N GLN A 102 15.13 -16.91 10.16
CA GLN A 102 16.51 -17.38 10.05
C GLN A 102 17.01 -17.33 8.60
N GLU A 103 16.21 -17.82 7.66
CA GLU A 103 16.50 -17.80 6.23
C GLU A 103 16.58 -16.36 5.71
N PHE A 104 15.61 -15.51 6.09
CA PHE A 104 15.62 -14.09 5.74
C PHE A 104 16.91 -13.40 6.22
N TYR A 105 17.31 -13.65 7.47
CA TYR A 105 18.50 -13.03 8.05
C TYR A 105 19.79 -13.55 7.41
N PHE A 106 19.84 -14.82 7.01
CA PHE A 106 20.95 -15.38 6.23
C PHE A 106 21.09 -14.67 4.88
N HIS A 107 20.02 -14.57 4.09
CA HIS A 107 20.04 -13.90 2.79
C HIS A 107 20.36 -12.42 2.92
N TRP A 108 19.80 -11.73 3.91
CA TRP A 108 20.10 -10.32 4.17
C TRP A 108 21.58 -10.09 4.47
N LYS A 109 22.20 -10.93 5.31
CA LYS A 109 23.64 -10.89 5.59
C LYS A 109 24.46 -11.13 4.33
N LEU A 110 24.07 -12.10 3.51
CA LEU A 110 24.76 -12.40 2.25
C LEU A 110 24.70 -11.21 1.30
N CYS A 111 23.52 -10.60 1.10
CA CYS A 111 23.36 -9.40 0.28
C CYS A 111 24.23 -8.25 0.76
N LYS A 112 24.29 -7.99 2.08
CA LYS A 112 25.18 -6.96 2.63
C LYS A 112 26.65 -7.23 2.32
N LYS A 113 27.13 -8.46 2.55
CA LYS A 113 28.50 -8.84 2.21
C LYS A 113 28.79 -8.69 0.72
N LEU A 114 27.86 -9.06 -0.15
CA LEU A 114 28.01 -8.89 -1.59
C LEU A 114 28.10 -7.41 -1.98
N MET A 115 27.33 -6.53 -1.34
CA MET A 115 27.43 -5.07 -1.56
C MET A 115 28.77 -4.50 -1.09
N GLU A 116 29.36 -5.05 -0.03
CA GLU A 116 30.69 -4.64 0.48
C GLU A 116 31.84 -5.05 -0.44
N LEU A 117 31.64 -6.02 -1.34
CA LEU A 117 32.67 -6.47 -2.27
C LEU A 117 32.91 -5.49 -3.44
N GLU A 118 32.12 -4.41 -3.55
CA GLU A 118 32.23 -3.37 -4.60
C GLU A 118 32.37 -3.93 -6.03
N ILE A 119 31.81 -5.11 -6.29
CA ILE A 119 31.92 -5.77 -7.59
C ILE A 119 31.18 -4.90 -8.61
N GLU A 120 31.93 -4.33 -9.56
CA GLU A 120 31.37 -3.55 -10.66
C GLU A 120 30.34 -4.39 -11.43
N LYS A 121 29.26 -3.73 -11.86
CA LYS A 121 28.17 -4.34 -12.61
C LYS A 121 28.55 -4.70 -14.04
#